data_AF-A0A5R9FV85-F1
#
_entry.id   AF-A0A5R9FV85-F1
#
_cell.length_a   1.000
_cell.length_b   1.000
_cell.length_c   1.000
_cell.angle_alpha   90.00
_cell.angle_beta   90.00
_cell.angle_gamma   90.00
#
_symmetry.space_group_name_H-M   'P 1'
#
loop_
_entity.id
_entity.type
_entity.pdbx_description
1 polymer ?
#
loop_
_entity_poly.entity_id
_entity_poly.type
_entity_poly.pdbx_seq_one_letter_code
_entity_poly.pdbx_strand_id
1 'polypeptide(L)'
;MSDELRPVWSALTYRVLRSAAWHPDRSVPIGDWESALREHGGFEIHDAARRFLTEFGGLKTDEWTPGPVMPQSPFRFDPRVAEGEGDTFAKLSQQAGTYLYPIGHADSGNSYLGMAANGAVYIGKDSVELLADTAYEAMEKLVMERRTDAPLPFVPAGDHLVLPHHPEHDLSAEIGARWSAETDRVLRLAGWHPGRSVSTEEWQRVLHEEDEGFEMHDAARRFLAEFGGLEINQQGPGRTMGRSPFRLDPLVAKWDFEIIDVQSEEVGTYLYPIGDASHGNFYLTMDANGAVYHGMDYVYLLADTGDKALEKLIEGNK
;
A
#
# COMPACT_ATOMS: atom_id res chain seq x y z
N MET A 1 -6.80 38.99 -6.87
CA MET A 1 -6.27 37.65 -6.63
C MET A 1 -7.42 36.71 -6.91
N SER A 2 -7.50 36.19 -8.15
CA SER A 2 -8.60 35.34 -8.55
C SER A 2 -8.49 34.03 -7.80
N ASP A 3 -9.50 33.75 -7.01
CA ASP A 3 -9.85 32.42 -6.55
C ASP A 3 -10.29 31.65 -7.81
N GLU A 4 -9.32 31.18 -8.60
CA GLU A 4 -9.60 30.21 -9.65
C GLU A 4 -10.17 28.98 -8.93
N LEU A 5 -11.48 28.80 -9.07
CA LEU A 5 -12.24 27.68 -8.54
C LEU A 5 -11.47 26.39 -8.85
N ARG A 6 -10.76 25.84 -7.87
CA ARG A 6 -10.14 24.52 -7.99
C ARG A 6 -11.25 23.57 -8.41
N PRO A 7 -11.09 22.81 -9.52
CA PRO A 7 -12.08 21.82 -9.91
C PRO A 7 -12.40 20.91 -8.73
N VAL A 8 -13.69 20.69 -8.48
CA VAL A 8 -14.13 19.80 -7.40
C VAL A 8 -13.88 18.37 -7.84
N TRP A 9 -12.84 17.75 -7.29
CA TRP A 9 -12.56 16.33 -7.47
C TRP A 9 -13.71 15.47 -6.97
N SER A 10 -13.83 14.26 -7.50
CA SER A 10 -14.75 13.28 -6.92
C SER A 10 -14.33 12.91 -5.49
N ALA A 11 -15.29 12.37 -4.73
CA ALA A 11 -15.01 11.90 -3.38
C ALA A 11 -13.92 10.82 -3.34
N LEU A 12 -13.82 9.99 -4.38
CA LEU A 12 -12.76 8.98 -4.50
C LEU A 12 -11.40 9.64 -4.75
N THR A 13 -11.29 10.57 -5.70
CA THR A 13 -10.06 11.32 -5.96
C THR A 13 -9.56 12.05 -4.71
N TYR A 14 -10.44 12.72 -3.97
CA TYR A 14 -10.07 13.29 -2.68
C TYR A 14 -9.53 12.23 -1.71
N ARG A 15 -10.18 11.07 -1.56
CA ARG A 15 -9.70 10.01 -0.67
C ARG A 15 -8.35 9.44 -1.12
N VAL A 16 -8.16 9.20 -2.41
CA VAL A 16 -6.88 8.71 -2.97
C VAL A 16 -5.77 9.70 -2.66
N LEU A 17 -5.95 10.98 -3.02
CA LEU A 17 -4.92 11.99 -2.81
C LEU A 17 -4.62 12.17 -1.32
N ARG A 18 -5.63 12.21 -0.45
CA ARG A 18 -5.44 12.28 1.01
C ARG A 18 -4.69 11.06 1.54
N SER A 19 -4.99 9.86 1.03
CA SER A 19 -4.31 8.62 1.40
C SER A 19 -2.87 8.56 0.90
N ALA A 20 -2.57 9.26 -0.21
CA ALA A 20 -1.23 9.48 -0.70
C ALA A 20 -0.49 10.64 0.04
N ALA A 21 -1.05 11.12 1.15
CA ALA A 21 -0.55 12.24 1.97
C ALA A 21 -0.65 13.64 1.33
N TRP A 22 -1.55 13.86 0.38
CA TRP A 22 -1.89 15.19 -0.11
C TRP A 22 -2.75 15.98 0.91
N HIS A 23 -2.58 17.29 0.96
CA HIS A 23 -3.47 18.21 1.68
C HIS A 23 -3.50 19.58 0.98
N PRO A 24 -4.54 20.42 1.19
CA PRO A 24 -4.76 21.65 0.40
C PRO A 24 -3.63 22.68 0.38
N ASP A 25 -2.80 22.68 1.41
CA ASP A 25 -1.65 23.60 1.60
C ASP A 25 -0.29 22.87 1.51
N ARG A 26 -0.27 21.70 0.88
CA ARG A 26 0.95 20.91 0.70
C ARG A 26 1.94 21.67 -0.17
N SER A 27 3.18 21.72 0.29
CA SER A 27 4.30 22.34 -0.41
C SER A 27 5.56 21.53 -0.11
N VAL A 28 6.18 20.96 -1.14
CA VAL A 28 7.42 20.20 -1.01
C VAL A 28 8.59 20.92 -1.67
N PRO A 29 9.81 20.81 -1.12
CA PRO A 29 11.00 21.36 -1.76
C PRO A 29 11.33 20.57 -3.03
N ILE A 30 11.54 21.26 -4.14
CA ILE A 30 11.83 20.63 -5.44
C ILE A 30 13.23 20.93 -5.98
N GLY A 31 14.06 21.66 -5.23
CA GLY A 31 15.36 22.13 -5.71
C GLY A 31 16.30 21.00 -6.14
N ASP A 32 16.26 19.88 -5.41
CA ASP A 32 17.07 18.70 -5.72
C ASP A 32 16.60 17.98 -6.99
N TRP A 33 15.32 18.08 -7.35
CA TRP A 33 14.80 17.59 -8.62
C TRP A 33 15.17 18.51 -9.77
N GLU A 34 14.98 19.83 -9.59
CA GLU A 34 15.30 20.84 -10.60
C GLU A 34 16.78 20.81 -10.98
N SER A 35 17.68 20.71 -9.99
CA SER A 35 19.12 20.68 -10.22
C SER A 35 19.55 19.40 -10.94
N ALA A 36 19.08 18.24 -10.47
CA ALA A 36 19.42 16.94 -11.06
C ALA A 36 18.99 16.84 -12.53
N LEU A 37 17.75 17.24 -12.85
CA LEU A 37 17.20 17.15 -14.19
C LEU A 37 17.78 18.18 -15.15
N ARG A 38 18.18 19.36 -14.67
CA ARG A 38 18.91 20.33 -15.49
C ARG A 38 20.29 19.80 -15.86
N GLU A 39 21.04 19.30 -14.88
CA GLU A 39 22.43 18.87 -15.05
C GLU A 39 22.55 17.56 -15.85
N HIS A 40 21.68 16.59 -15.59
CA HIS A 40 21.82 15.23 -16.13
C HIS A 40 20.79 14.89 -17.22
N GLY A 41 19.68 15.64 -17.29
CA GLY A 41 18.60 15.42 -18.26
C GLY A 41 18.43 16.55 -19.29
N GLY A 42 19.08 17.70 -19.11
CA GLY A 42 18.91 18.86 -19.97
C GLY A 42 17.50 19.47 -19.93
N PHE A 43 16.73 19.19 -18.88
CA PHE A 43 15.36 19.68 -18.74
C PHE A 43 15.34 21.04 -18.03
N GLU A 44 14.78 22.05 -18.69
CA GLU A 44 14.47 23.33 -18.08
C GLU A 44 13.03 23.35 -17.55
N ILE A 45 12.87 23.60 -16.25
CA ILE A 45 11.57 23.62 -15.60
C ILE A 45 10.84 24.95 -15.86
N HIS A 46 9.57 24.86 -16.24
CA HIS A 46 8.68 26.01 -16.39
C HIS A 46 7.74 26.16 -15.19
N ASP A 47 7.11 27.33 -15.06
CA ASP A 47 6.30 27.70 -13.89
C ASP A 47 5.12 26.77 -13.60
N ALA A 48 4.49 26.19 -14.64
CA ALA A 48 3.42 25.22 -14.46
C ALA A 48 3.91 23.92 -13.76
N ALA A 49 5.01 23.33 -14.24
CA ALA A 49 5.61 22.13 -13.65
C ALA A 49 6.15 22.41 -12.24
N ARG A 50 6.76 23.59 -12.03
CA ARG A 50 7.20 24.02 -10.70
C ARG A 50 6.02 24.05 -9.70
N ARG A 51 4.91 24.69 -10.06
CA ARG A 51 3.70 24.73 -9.21
C ARG A 51 3.15 23.33 -8.95
N PHE A 52 3.09 22.49 -9.98
CA PHE A 52 2.62 21.12 -9.88
C PHE A 52 3.47 20.29 -8.91
N LEU A 53 4.79 20.27 -9.09
CA LEU A 53 5.69 19.46 -8.27
C LEU A 53 5.77 19.97 -6.83
N THR A 54 5.65 21.28 -6.61
CA THR A 54 5.53 21.82 -5.24
C THR A 54 4.29 21.26 -4.52
N GLU A 55 3.14 21.16 -5.19
CA GLU A 55 1.90 20.68 -4.58
C GLU A 55 1.79 19.14 -4.53
N PHE A 56 2.09 18.46 -5.63
CA PHE A 56 1.83 17.03 -5.87
C PHE A 56 3.09 16.17 -5.94
N GLY A 57 4.29 16.77 -5.99
CA GLY A 57 5.54 16.02 -6.08
C GLY A 57 5.70 15.06 -4.90
N GLY A 58 6.13 13.84 -5.17
CA GLY A 58 6.33 12.76 -4.21
C GLY A 58 5.08 11.95 -3.86
N LEU A 59 3.88 12.34 -4.31
CA LEU A 59 2.71 11.46 -4.15
C LEU A 59 2.88 10.21 -5.00
N LYS A 60 2.49 9.06 -4.45
CA LYS A 60 2.60 7.75 -5.10
C LYS A 60 1.50 6.79 -4.69
N THR A 61 1.06 5.98 -5.65
CA THR A 61 0.07 4.90 -5.48
C THR A 61 0.54 3.59 -6.11
N ASP A 62 1.71 3.60 -6.77
CA ASP A 62 2.31 2.44 -7.47
C ASP A 62 2.78 1.32 -6.53
N GLU A 63 2.94 1.62 -5.25
CA GLU A 63 3.29 0.65 -4.19
C GLU A 63 2.06 0.22 -3.35
N TRP A 64 0.85 0.71 -3.66
CA TRP A 64 -0.32 0.35 -2.89
C TRP A 64 -0.78 -1.08 -3.16
N THR A 65 -1.13 -1.79 -2.10
CA THR A 65 -1.85 -3.06 -2.17
C THR A 65 -3.28 -2.79 -2.64
N PRO A 66 -3.85 -3.64 -3.52
CA PRO A 66 -5.21 -3.47 -4.02
C PRO A 66 -6.23 -3.32 -2.89
N GLY A 67 -7.26 -2.49 -3.11
CA GLY A 67 -8.22 -2.15 -2.09
C GLY A 67 -9.33 -1.20 -2.54
N PRO A 68 -10.22 -0.84 -1.61
CA PRO A 68 -11.45 -0.12 -1.92
C PRO A 68 -11.25 1.36 -2.32
N VAL A 69 -10.04 1.89 -2.13
CA VAL A 69 -9.70 3.30 -2.39
C VAL A 69 -8.57 3.39 -3.42
N MET A 70 -8.47 2.44 -4.34
CA MET A 70 -7.41 2.40 -5.37
C MET A 70 -7.75 3.27 -6.58
N PRO A 71 -6.76 3.97 -7.18
CA PRO A 71 -6.94 4.60 -8.48
C PRO A 71 -7.03 3.55 -9.61
N GLN A 72 -7.67 3.92 -10.73
CA GLN A 72 -7.68 3.09 -11.94
C GLN A 72 -6.30 2.96 -12.58
N SER A 73 -5.46 3.99 -12.45
CA SER A 73 -4.09 4.00 -12.97
C SER A 73 -3.13 4.38 -11.84
N PRO A 74 -2.24 3.49 -11.37
CA PRO A 74 -1.26 3.87 -10.36
C PRO A 74 -0.24 4.85 -10.92
N PHE A 75 0.18 5.78 -10.08
CA PHE A 75 1.04 6.87 -10.48
C PHE A 75 2.07 7.19 -9.40
N ARG A 76 3.14 7.86 -9.82
CA ARG A 76 4.13 8.49 -8.94
C ARG A 76 4.54 9.82 -9.55
N PHE A 77 4.49 10.89 -8.76
CA PHE A 77 4.99 12.19 -9.18
C PHE A 77 6.43 12.40 -8.72
N ASP A 78 7.35 11.69 -9.37
CA ASP A 78 8.79 11.88 -9.19
C ASP A 78 9.40 12.19 -10.56
N PRO A 79 9.86 13.44 -10.81
CA PRO A 79 10.35 13.81 -12.13
C PRO A 79 11.71 13.16 -12.45
N ARG A 80 12.41 12.57 -11.46
CA ARG A 80 13.70 11.87 -11.68
C ARG A 80 13.59 10.62 -12.52
N VAL A 81 12.37 10.12 -12.76
CA VAL A 81 12.12 9.02 -13.69
C VAL A 81 12.59 9.33 -15.11
N ALA A 82 12.84 10.61 -15.42
CA ALA A 82 13.36 11.06 -16.69
C ALA A 82 14.89 11.25 -16.73
N GLU A 83 15.62 10.97 -15.65
CA GLU A 83 17.08 10.99 -15.66
C GLU A 83 17.60 9.96 -16.69
N GLY A 84 18.31 10.44 -17.71
CA GLY A 84 18.77 9.62 -18.84
C GLY A 84 17.73 9.39 -19.95
N GLU A 85 16.50 9.89 -19.82
CA GLU A 85 15.41 9.72 -20.79
C GLU A 85 15.19 10.96 -21.68
N GLY A 86 16.23 11.77 -21.90
CA GLY A 86 16.15 13.00 -22.68
C GLY A 86 15.65 12.78 -24.12
N ASP A 87 16.15 11.73 -24.79
CA ASP A 87 15.73 11.38 -26.16
C ASP A 87 14.26 10.96 -26.22
N THR A 88 13.80 10.21 -25.21
CA THR A 88 12.40 9.80 -25.07
C THR A 88 11.50 11.02 -24.95
N PHE A 89 11.80 11.94 -24.02
CA PHE A 89 11.00 13.16 -23.84
C PHE A 89 11.10 14.15 -25.02
N ALA A 90 12.23 14.18 -25.73
CA ALA A 90 12.35 14.97 -26.96
C ALA A 90 11.38 14.46 -28.04
N LYS A 91 11.30 13.14 -28.22
CA LYS A 91 10.34 12.51 -29.15
C LYS A 91 8.89 12.78 -28.72
N LEU A 92 8.56 12.61 -27.44
CA LEU A 92 7.21 12.89 -26.93
C LEU A 92 6.85 14.37 -27.11
N SER A 93 7.77 15.29 -26.81
CA SER A 93 7.56 16.73 -27.01
C SER A 93 7.31 17.09 -28.49
N GLN A 94 8.05 16.46 -29.41
CA GLN A 94 7.85 16.65 -30.84
C GLN A 94 6.46 16.17 -31.28
N GLN A 95 6.03 15.00 -30.81
CA GLN A 95 4.70 14.45 -31.12
C GLN A 95 3.57 15.30 -30.54
N ALA A 96 3.74 15.82 -29.33
CA ALA A 96 2.78 16.72 -28.69
C ALA A 96 2.76 18.13 -29.30
N GLY A 97 3.79 18.49 -30.07
CA GLY A 97 3.95 19.84 -30.63
C GLY A 97 4.28 20.91 -29.59
N THR A 98 4.74 20.52 -28.40
CA THR A 98 5.10 21.40 -27.29
C THR A 98 6.18 20.75 -26.42
N TYR A 99 6.98 21.57 -25.74
CA TYR A 99 7.97 21.05 -24.78
C TYR A 99 7.26 20.46 -23.55
N LEU A 100 7.62 19.22 -23.21
CA LEU A 100 7.08 18.50 -22.05
C LEU A 100 8.16 18.37 -20.98
N TYR A 101 7.91 18.96 -19.81
CA TYR A 101 8.73 18.74 -18.62
C TYR A 101 8.27 17.47 -17.88
N PRO A 102 9.18 16.57 -17.48
CA PRO A 102 8.81 15.35 -16.75
C PRO A 102 8.22 15.67 -15.37
N ILE A 103 7.09 15.06 -15.04
CA ILE A 103 6.46 15.22 -13.72
C ILE A 103 6.28 13.89 -12.98
N GLY A 104 6.51 12.75 -13.64
CA GLY A 104 6.37 11.43 -13.03
C GLY A 104 6.05 10.31 -14.03
N HIS A 105 5.46 9.24 -13.52
CA HIS A 105 4.96 8.11 -14.31
C HIS A 105 3.58 7.66 -13.86
N ALA A 106 2.91 6.93 -14.75
CA ALA A 106 1.67 6.22 -14.51
C ALA A 106 1.78 4.75 -15.00
N ASP A 107 0.72 3.97 -14.83
CA ASP A 107 0.59 2.60 -15.32
C ASP A 107 1.71 1.68 -14.81
N SER A 108 2.04 1.79 -13.51
CA SER A 108 3.14 1.05 -12.87
C SER A 108 4.50 1.27 -13.54
N GLY A 109 4.75 2.50 -14.00
CA GLY A 109 6.01 2.89 -14.65
C GLY A 109 6.06 2.61 -16.15
N ASN A 110 4.97 2.14 -16.75
CA ASN A 110 4.93 1.89 -18.19
C ASN A 110 4.69 3.14 -19.03
N SER A 111 4.20 4.23 -18.42
CA SER A 111 3.88 5.48 -19.11
C SER A 111 4.54 6.66 -18.38
N TYR A 112 5.22 7.54 -19.11
CA TYR A 112 5.72 8.80 -18.57
C TYR A 112 4.60 9.84 -18.51
N LEU A 113 4.67 10.72 -17.52
CA LEU A 113 3.83 11.91 -17.39
C LEU A 113 4.67 13.15 -17.68
N GLY A 114 4.24 13.93 -18.67
CA GLY A 114 4.87 15.19 -19.07
C GLY A 114 3.89 16.35 -18.94
N MET A 115 4.37 17.51 -18.50
CA MET A 115 3.58 18.74 -18.42
C MET A 115 4.07 19.78 -19.41
N ALA A 116 3.16 20.42 -20.12
CA ALA A 116 3.46 21.56 -20.98
C ALA A 116 3.43 22.88 -20.19
N ALA A 117 4.03 23.94 -20.74
CA ALA A 117 4.12 25.24 -20.07
C ALA A 117 2.75 25.90 -19.77
N ASN A 118 1.70 25.54 -20.51
CA ASN A 118 0.33 25.99 -20.27
C ASN A 118 -0.39 25.21 -19.14
N GLY A 119 0.23 24.17 -18.58
CA GLY A 119 -0.34 23.33 -17.53
C GLY A 119 -1.04 22.06 -17.99
N ALA A 120 -1.14 21.83 -19.31
CA ALA A 120 -1.67 20.59 -19.86
C ALA A 120 -0.75 19.41 -19.52
N VAL A 121 -1.35 18.27 -19.17
CA VAL A 121 -0.64 17.04 -18.82
C VAL A 121 -0.82 16.03 -19.94
N TYR A 122 0.29 15.37 -20.28
CA TYR A 122 0.39 14.35 -21.31
C TYR A 122 0.88 13.04 -20.69
N ILE A 123 0.46 11.92 -21.25
CA ILE A 123 0.86 10.58 -20.84
C ILE A 123 1.37 9.81 -22.07
N GLY A 124 2.45 9.03 -21.93
CA GLY A 124 2.95 8.23 -23.04
C GLY A 124 4.33 7.61 -22.83
N LYS A 125 4.70 6.70 -23.74
CA LYS A 125 6.04 6.08 -23.82
C LYS A 125 6.51 6.01 -25.27
N ASP A 126 5.80 5.26 -26.10
CA ASP A 126 6.10 5.16 -27.55
C ASP A 126 5.34 6.21 -28.37
N SER A 127 4.14 6.55 -27.91
CA SER A 127 3.28 7.62 -28.39
C SER A 127 2.79 8.46 -27.21
N VAL A 128 2.61 9.76 -27.44
CA VAL A 128 2.06 10.70 -26.44
C VAL A 128 0.59 11.00 -26.72
N GLU A 129 -0.20 11.09 -25.66
CA GLU A 129 -1.57 11.59 -25.70
C GLU A 129 -1.80 12.69 -24.65
N LEU A 130 -2.73 13.60 -24.94
CA LEU A 130 -3.19 14.59 -23.97
C LEU A 130 -4.04 13.87 -22.92
N LEU A 131 -3.59 13.90 -21.66
CA LEU A 131 -4.35 13.38 -20.53
C LEU A 131 -5.43 14.38 -20.12
N ALA A 132 -5.04 15.64 -19.89
CA ALA A 132 -5.95 16.70 -19.48
C ALA A 132 -5.37 18.09 -19.75
N ASP A 133 -6.24 19.09 -19.87
CA ASP A 133 -5.81 20.49 -20.08
C ASP A 133 -5.25 21.13 -18.82
N THR A 134 -5.51 20.54 -17.64
CA THR A 134 -5.04 21.04 -16.35
C THR A 134 -4.54 19.94 -15.43
N ALA A 135 -3.67 20.28 -14.49
CA ALA A 135 -3.18 19.38 -13.44
C ALA A 135 -4.30 18.74 -12.60
N TYR A 136 -5.32 19.53 -12.22
CA TYR A 136 -6.41 19.05 -11.37
C TYR A 136 -7.28 18.03 -12.10
N GLU A 137 -7.59 18.28 -13.37
CA GLU A 137 -8.31 17.29 -14.19
C GLU A 137 -7.45 16.04 -14.44
N ALA A 138 -6.13 16.20 -14.62
CA ALA A 138 -5.22 15.06 -14.74
C ALA A 138 -5.28 14.15 -13.50
N MET A 139 -5.38 14.72 -12.28
CA MET A 139 -5.53 13.92 -11.06
C MET A 139 -6.85 13.14 -11.05
N GLU A 140 -7.95 13.78 -11.44
CA GLU A 140 -9.24 13.10 -11.54
C GLU A 140 -9.16 11.93 -12.53
N LYS A 141 -8.56 12.13 -13.70
CA LYS A 141 -8.43 11.09 -14.72
C LYS A 141 -7.52 9.94 -14.30
N LEU A 142 -6.38 10.22 -13.66
CA LEU A 142 -5.50 9.16 -13.15
C LEU A 142 -6.22 8.29 -12.10
N VAL A 143 -7.09 8.89 -11.29
CA VAL A 143 -7.85 8.16 -10.29
C VAL A 143 -9.04 7.41 -10.91
N MET A 144 -9.77 8.03 -11.83
CA MET A 144 -11.09 7.57 -12.26
C MET A 144 -11.09 6.83 -13.59
N GLU A 145 -10.06 6.99 -14.42
CA GLU A 145 -10.01 6.45 -15.78
C GLU A 145 -8.85 5.46 -15.96
N ARG A 146 -9.12 4.38 -16.70
CA ARG A 146 -8.08 3.56 -17.31
C ARG A 146 -7.74 4.17 -18.66
N ARG A 147 -6.48 4.58 -18.85
CA ARG A 147 -6.06 5.35 -20.03
C ARG A 147 -5.26 4.57 -21.05
N THR A 148 -4.62 3.47 -20.66
CA THR A 148 -3.78 2.70 -21.56
C THR A 148 -4.16 1.22 -21.60
N ASP A 149 -3.77 0.58 -22.69
CA ASP A 149 -3.81 -0.88 -22.85
C ASP A 149 -2.68 -1.58 -22.08
N ALA A 150 -1.87 -0.83 -21.32
CA ALA A 150 -0.91 -1.41 -20.40
C ALA A 150 -1.63 -2.40 -19.47
N PRO A 151 -0.99 -3.52 -19.10
CA PRO A 151 -1.56 -4.45 -18.15
C PRO A 151 -1.92 -3.67 -16.89
N LEU A 152 -3.18 -3.74 -16.46
CA LEU A 152 -3.51 -3.16 -15.18
C LEU A 152 -2.68 -3.87 -14.12
N PRO A 153 -2.10 -3.13 -13.17
CA PRO A 153 -1.50 -3.73 -12.00
C PRO A 153 -2.54 -4.50 -11.16
N PHE A 154 -3.84 -4.20 -11.35
CA PHE A 154 -4.96 -4.81 -10.66
C PHE A 154 -6.17 -5.00 -11.61
N VAL A 155 -6.91 -6.10 -11.51
CA VAL A 155 -8.14 -6.35 -12.26
C VAL A 155 -9.39 -6.09 -11.40
N PRO A 156 -10.50 -5.61 -11.99
CA PRO A 156 -11.78 -5.50 -11.29
C PRO A 156 -12.34 -6.85 -10.84
N ALA A 157 -12.73 -6.96 -9.57
CA ALA A 157 -13.47 -8.07 -8.99
C ALA A 157 -14.71 -7.55 -8.25
N GLY A 158 -15.83 -7.42 -8.96
CA GLY A 158 -17.03 -6.81 -8.41
C GLY A 158 -16.85 -5.30 -8.21
N ASP A 159 -16.81 -4.87 -6.95
CA ASP A 159 -16.71 -3.46 -6.52
C ASP A 159 -15.29 -3.03 -6.09
N HIS A 160 -14.30 -3.92 -6.15
CA HIS A 160 -12.92 -3.63 -5.75
C HIS A 160 -11.90 -4.15 -6.78
N LEU A 161 -10.69 -3.59 -6.73
CA LEU A 161 -9.56 -4.02 -7.55
C LEU A 161 -8.76 -5.09 -6.81
N VAL A 162 -8.35 -6.15 -7.49
CA VAL A 162 -7.49 -7.23 -6.97
C VAL A 162 -6.30 -7.43 -7.91
N LEU A 163 -5.20 -8.06 -7.50
CA LEU A 163 -4.09 -8.37 -8.44
C LEU A 163 -4.60 -9.20 -9.66
N PRO A 164 -3.91 -9.28 -10.81
CA PRO A 164 -4.33 -10.17 -11.90
C PRO A 164 -4.31 -11.65 -11.44
N HIS A 165 -5.45 -12.34 -11.50
CA HIS A 165 -5.55 -13.77 -11.13
C HIS A 165 -5.20 -14.65 -12.34
N HIS A 166 -4.37 -15.68 -12.14
CA HIS A 166 -4.26 -16.79 -13.10
C HIS A 166 -5.36 -17.83 -12.78
N PRO A 167 -6.23 -18.19 -13.75
CA PRO A 167 -7.39 -19.06 -13.52
C PRO A 167 -7.05 -20.48 -13.04
N GLU A 168 -5.81 -20.91 -13.19
CA GLU A 168 -5.34 -22.24 -12.75
C GLU A 168 -5.29 -22.39 -11.21
N HIS A 169 -5.50 -21.30 -10.46
CA HIS A 169 -5.48 -21.27 -8.99
C HIS A 169 -6.82 -20.85 -8.36
N ASP A 170 -7.94 -20.93 -9.10
CA ASP A 170 -9.26 -20.58 -8.56
C ASP A 170 -9.87 -21.73 -7.75
N LEU A 171 -9.41 -21.86 -6.50
CA LEU A 171 -9.95 -22.79 -5.50
C LEU A 171 -10.87 -22.07 -4.50
N SER A 172 -11.36 -20.87 -4.83
CA SER A 172 -12.27 -20.08 -3.97
C SER A 172 -13.55 -20.84 -3.60
N ALA A 173 -13.94 -21.81 -4.43
CA ALA A 173 -15.06 -22.70 -4.20
C ALA A 173 -14.86 -23.70 -3.03
N GLU A 174 -13.62 -23.98 -2.60
CA GLU A 174 -13.34 -25.03 -1.60
C GLU A 174 -13.46 -24.58 -0.14
N ILE A 175 -13.37 -23.28 0.17
CA ILE A 175 -13.23 -22.81 1.56
C ILE A 175 -14.56 -22.34 2.18
N GLY A 176 -15.54 -21.93 1.37
CA GLY A 176 -16.72 -21.26 1.91
C GLY A 176 -16.35 -19.96 2.64
N ALA A 177 -17.34 -19.26 3.20
CA ALA A 177 -17.24 -17.87 3.67
C ALA A 177 -16.39 -17.62 4.95
N ARG A 178 -15.19 -18.20 5.09
CA ARG A 178 -14.31 -18.00 6.26
C ARG A 178 -13.82 -16.55 6.39
N TRP A 179 -13.51 -15.91 5.26
CA TRP A 179 -13.07 -14.52 5.12
C TRP A 179 -13.30 -14.02 3.69
N SER A 180 -13.01 -12.75 3.42
CA SER A 180 -13.10 -12.13 2.11
C SER A 180 -12.15 -12.72 1.06
N ALA A 181 -12.48 -12.56 -0.22
CA ALA A 181 -11.65 -13.02 -1.33
C ALA A 181 -10.27 -12.32 -1.38
N GLU A 182 -10.20 -11.06 -0.94
CA GLU A 182 -8.93 -10.33 -0.78
C GLU A 182 -8.05 -11.02 0.26
N THR A 183 -8.61 -11.36 1.42
CA THR A 183 -7.92 -12.03 2.53
C THR A 183 -7.37 -13.40 2.10
N ASP A 184 -8.20 -14.25 1.48
CA ASP A 184 -7.78 -15.57 0.98
C ASP A 184 -6.58 -15.45 0.04
N ARG A 185 -6.67 -14.50 -0.89
CA ARG A 185 -5.63 -14.30 -1.89
C ARG A 185 -4.33 -13.81 -1.29
N VAL A 186 -4.38 -12.81 -0.40
CA VAL A 186 -3.17 -12.26 0.24
C VAL A 186 -2.47 -13.34 1.04
N LEU A 187 -3.22 -14.16 1.78
CA LEU A 187 -2.66 -15.32 2.50
C LEU A 187 -1.98 -16.31 1.55
N ARG A 188 -2.63 -16.64 0.42
CA ARG A 188 -2.03 -17.54 -0.59
C ARG A 188 -0.77 -17.00 -1.23
N LEU A 189 -0.74 -15.70 -1.56
CA LEU A 189 0.46 -15.03 -2.06
C LEU A 189 1.59 -15.03 -1.03
N ALA A 190 1.26 -14.98 0.26
CA ALA A 190 2.21 -15.14 1.36
C ALA A 190 2.65 -16.59 1.60
N GLY A 191 2.11 -17.56 0.84
CA GLY A 191 2.48 -18.98 0.93
C GLY A 191 1.53 -19.84 1.78
N TRP A 192 0.37 -19.32 2.18
CA TRP A 192 -0.67 -20.13 2.82
C TRP A 192 -1.41 -20.99 1.79
N HIS A 193 -1.87 -22.16 2.22
CA HIS A 193 -2.81 -22.98 1.46
C HIS A 193 -3.70 -23.78 2.42
N PRO A 194 -4.90 -24.21 2.00
CA PRO A 194 -5.74 -25.08 2.82
C PRO A 194 -4.97 -26.31 3.33
N GLY A 195 -5.15 -26.62 4.61
CA GLY A 195 -4.45 -27.74 5.26
C GLY A 195 -2.96 -27.49 5.53
N ARG A 196 -2.43 -26.28 5.32
CA ARG A 196 -1.08 -25.91 5.76
C ARG A 196 -0.94 -26.16 7.26
N SER A 197 0.14 -26.82 7.64
CA SER A 197 0.51 -27.05 9.03
C SER A 197 2.03 -27.01 9.17
N VAL A 198 2.53 -26.13 10.03
CA VAL A 198 3.95 -25.98 10.38
C VAL A 198 4.18 -26.38 11.84
N SER A 199 5.39 -26.84 12.16
CA SER A 199 5.73 -27.18 13.55
C SER A 199 5.87 -25.91 14.39
N THR A 200 5.25 -25.93 15.58
CA THR A 200 5.36 -24.85 16.57
C THR A 200 6.37 -25.16 17.67
N GLU A 201 7.02 -26.33 17.63
CA GLU A 201 7.87 -26.84 18.72
C GLU A 201 9.08 -25.94 18.98
N GLU A 202 9.71 -25.42 17.93
CA GLU A 202 10.87 -24.53 18.07
C GLU A 202 10.48 -23.20 18.73
N TRP A 203 9.37 -22.59 18.29
CA TRP A 203 8.85 -21.37 18.90
C TRP A 203 8.49 -21.57 20.37
N GLN A 204 7.78 -22.66 20.67
CA GLN A 204 7.42 -23.00 22.05
C GLN A 204 8.67 -23.18 22.91
N ARG A 205 9.66 -23.96 22.44
CA ARG A 205 10.89 -24.20 23.17
C ARG A 205 11.67 -22.92 23.40
N VAL A 206 11.93 -22.14 22.35
CA VAL A 206 12.76 -20.92 22.44
C VAL A 206 12.12 -19.92 23.38
N LEU A 207 10.81 -19.65 23.27
CA LEU A 207 10.17 -18.68 24.14
C LEU A 207 10.11 -19.17 25.60
N HIS A 208 9.79 -20.45 25.83
CA HIS A 208 9.75 -21.01 27.17
C HIS A 208 11.14 -21.09 27.84
N GLU A 209 12.20 -21.32 27.06
CA GLU A 209 13.58 -21.29 27.56
C GLU A 209 14.03 -19.88 27.98
N GLU A 210 13.51 -18.83 27.33
CA GLU A 210 13.81 -17.44 27.72
C GLU A 210 13.00 -17.01 28.94
N ASP A 211 11.70 -17.35 29.00
CA ASP A 211 10.86 -17.12 30.17
C ASP A 211 9.81 -18.24 30.31
N GLU A 212 9.78 -18.91 31.47
CA GLU A 212 8.80 -19.98 31.75
C GLU A 212 7.35 -19.46 31.66
N GLY A 213 7.16 -18.16 31.85
CA GLY A 213 5.91 -17.45 31.69
C GLY A 213 5.38 -17.48 30.26
N PHE A 214 6.18 -17.78 29.22
CA PHE A 214 5.69 -18.01 27.85
C PHE A 214 5.10 -19.43 27.68
N GLU A 215 3.88 -19.64 28.17
CA GLU A 215 3.13 -20.90 28.01
C GLU A 215 2.19 -20.84 26.78
N MET A 216 2.54 -21.57 25.73
CA MET A 216 1.74 -21.60 24.50
C MET A 216 0.40 -22.33 24.69
N HIS A 217 -0.69 -21.58 24.52
CA HIS A 217 -2.05 -22.12 24.56
C HIS A 217 -2.45 -22.89 23.29
N ASP A 218 -3.49 -23.71 23.40
CA ASP A 218 -4.04 -24.48 22.26
C ASP A 218 -4.59 -23.58 21.14
N ALA A 219 -5.10 -22.40 21.45
CA ALA A 219 -5.53 -21.43 20.44
C ALA A 219 -4.34 -20.90 19.64
N ALA A 220 -3.31 -20.39 20.32
CA ALA A 220 -2.08 -19.92 19.69
C ALA A 220 -1.36 -21.03 18.91
N ARG A 221 -1.27 -22.25 19.47
CA ARG A 221 -0.70 -23.42 18.79
C ARG A 221 -1.41 -23.73 17.48
N ARG A 222 -2.75 -23.77 17.48
CA ARG A 222 -3.53 -24.02 16.26
C ARG A 222 -3.35 -22.91 15.23
N PHE A 223 -3.40 -21.66 15.68
CA PHE A 223 -3.21 -20.50 14.80
C PHE A 223 -1.80 -20.48 14.18
N LEU A 224 -0.76 -20.65 14.98
CA LEU A 224 0.63 -20.66 14.52
C LEU A 224 0.96 -21.91 13.68
N ALA A 225 0.35 -23.06 13.98
CA ALA A 225 0.48 -24.22 13.11
C ALA A 225 -0.09 -23.94 11.72
N GLU A 226 -1.20 -23.21 11.60
CA GLU A 226 -1.79 -22.90 10.29
C GLU A 226 -1.09 -21.72 9.58
N PHE A 227 -0.79 -20.64 10.30
CA PHE A 227 -0.39 -19.35 9.73
C PHE A 227 1.01 -18.88 10.13
N GLY A 228 1.66 -19.55 11.09
CA GLY A 228 2.97 -19.15 11.56
C GLY A 228 4.02 -19.18 10.44
N GLY A 229 4.95 -18.24 10.48
CA GLY A 229 5.99 -18.01 9.49
C GLY A 229 5.52 -17.27 8.22
N LEU A 230 4.25 -16.87 8.12
CA LEU A 230 3.79 -16.02 7.01
C LEU A 230 4.22 -14.57 7.24
N GLU A 231 4.65 -13.91 6.17
CA GLU A 231 4.97 -12.48 6.12
C GLU A 231 4.14 -11.81 5.04
N ILE A 232 3.32 -10.83 5.45
CA ILE A 232 2.42 -10.10 4.56
C ILE A 232 3.00 -8.70 4.36
N ASN A 233 3.52 -8.47 3.16
CA ASN A 233 4.05 -7.18 2.74
C ASN A 233 2.97 -6.40 2.00
N GLN A 234 2.33 -5.44 2.69
CA GLN A 234 1.23 -4.64 2.17
C GLN A 234 1.34 -3.16 2.55
N GLN A 235 0.80 -2.29 1.72
CA GLN A 235 0.84 -0.83 1.89
C GLN A 235 -0.39 -0.14 1.28
N GLY A 236 -0.57 1.15 1.56
CA GLY A 236 -1.63 1.98 0.99
C GLY A 236 -2.90 2.05 1.85
N PRO A 237 -3.99 2.66 1.37
CA PRO A 237 -5.22 2.85 2.14
C PRO A 237 -6.00 1.54 2.28
N GLY A 238 -6.36 1.16 3.50
CA GLY A 238 -7.34 0.12 3.79
C GLY A 238 -8.76 0.66 3.97
N ARG A 239 -9.64 -0.18 4.53
CA ARG A 239 -11.07 0.13 4.73
C ARG A 239 -11.31 1.28 5.70
N THR A 240 -10.62 1.28 6.84
CA THR A 240 -10.74 2.34 7.86
C THR A 240 -9.39 2.86 8.36
N MET A 241 -8.30 2.17 8.02
CA MET A 241 -6.92 2.51 8.39
C MET A 241 -6.00 2.16 7.21
N GLY A 242 -4.79 2.73 7.17
CA GLY A 242 -3.77 2.30 6.22
C GLY A 242 -3.42 0.81 6.41
N ARG A 243 -3.21 0.10 5.31
CA ARG A 243 -2.61 -1.23 5.33
C ARG A 243 -1.16 -1.12 5.77
N SER A 244 -0.79 -1.97 6.73
CA SER A 244 0.56 -2.09 7.25
C SER A 244 1.04 -3.53 7.08
N PRO A 245 2.35 -3.76 6.84
CA PRO A 245 2.88 -5.11 6.80
C PRO A 245 2.84 -5.74 8.20
N PHE A 246 2.77 -7.06 8.23
CA PHE A 246 2.81 -7.84 9.46
C PHE A 246 3.43 -9.22 9.19
N ARG A 247 4.02 -9.82 10.22
CA ARG A 247 4.52 -11.21 10.17
C ARG A 247 3.96 -12.00 11.34
N LEU A 248 3.74 -13.28 11.10
CA LEU A 248 3.22 -14.22 12.08
C LEU A 248 4.36 -15.08 12.63
N ASP A 249 5.27 -14.40 13.34
CA ASP A 249 6.43 -15.02 13.99
C ASP A 249 6.39 -14.70 15.48
N PRO A 250 6.19 -15.68 16.38
CA PRO A 250 6.12 -15.40 17.82
C PRO A 250 7.49 -15.03 18.41
N LEU A 251 8.61 -15.32 17.74
CA LEU A 251 9.97 -15.02 18.24
C LEU A 251 10.28 -13.52 18.28
N VAL A 252 9.41 -12.69 17.71
CA VAL A 252 9.53 -11.23 17.79
C VAL A 252 9.45 -10.71 19.21
N ALA A 253 8.77 -11.46 20.10
CA ALA A 253 8.63 -11.14 21.52
C ALA A 253 9.69 -11.83 22.40
N LYS A 254 10.71 -12.45 21.80
CA LYS A 254 11.71 -13.26 22.53
C LYS A 254 12.32 -12.56 23.74
N TRP A 255 12.57 -11.26 23.63
CA TRP A 255 13.22 -10.46 24.67
C TRP A 255 12.26 -9.54 25.43
N ASP A 256 10.95 -9.66 25.16
CA ASP A 256 9.96 -8.66 25.53
C ASP A 256 8.83 -9.26 26.39
N PHE A 257 9.14 -10.30 27.18
CA PHE A 257 8.18 -10.95 28.08
C PHE A 257 7.48 -9.95 28.99
N GLU A 258 8.24 -9.05 29.64
CA GLU A 258 7.69 -8.04 30.56
C GLU A 258 6.64 -7.15 29.88
N ILE A 259 6.80 -6.86 28.58
CA ILE A 259 5.82 -6.07 27.81
C ILE A 259 4.53 -6.87 27.63
N ILE A 260 4.62 -8.14 27.24
CA ILE A 260 3.45 -9.00 27.03
C ILE A 260 2.74 -9.32 28.36
N ASP A 261 3.48 -9.46 29.45
CA ASP A 261 2.93 -9.70 30.79
C ASP A 261 2.11 -8.49 31.29
N VAL A 262 2.66 -7.27 31.16
CA VAL A 262 1.92 -6.04 31.48
C VAL A 262 0.65 -5.90 30.63
N GLN A 263 0.72 -6.23 29.34
CA GLN A 263 -0.47 -6.23 28.49
C GLN A 263 -1.49 -7.27 28.94
N SER A 264 -1.03 -8.48 29.34
CA SER A 264 -1.90 -9.53 29.86
C SER A 264 -2.64 -9.10 31.12
N GLU A 265 -1.95 -8.38 32.03
CA GLU A 265 -2.57 -7.78 33.21
C GLU A 265 -3.61 -6.71 32.83
N GLU A 266 -3.32 -5.86 31.84
CA GLU A 266 -4.24 -4.79 31.39
C GLU A 266 -5.55 -5.34 30.83
N VAL A 267 -5.51 -6.37 29.98
CA VAL A 267 -6.73 -7.02 29.47
C VAL A 267 -7.34 -8.04 30.42
N GLY A 268 -6.62 -8.43 31.48
CA GLY A 268 -7.08 -9.41 32.47
C GLY A 268 -7.18 -10.84 31.93
N THR A 269 -6.38 -11.17 30.91
CA THR A 269 -6.24 -12.52 30.36
C THR A 269 -4.80 -12.73 29.93
N TYR A 270 -4.32 -13.97 30.01
CA TYR A 270 -2.97 -14.29 29.55
C TYR A 270 -2.91 -14.18 28.01
N LEU A 271 -1.88 -13.49 27.52
CA LEU A 271 -1.63 -13.27 26.11
C LEU A 271 -0.35 -14.00 25.67
N TYR A 272 -0.44 -14.73 24.56
CA TYR A 272 0.70 -15.36 23.92
C TYR A 272 1.08 -14.62 22.62
N PRO A 273 2.36 -14.31 22.36
CA PRO A 273 2.78 -13.65 21.13
C PRO A 273 2.55 -14.54 19.91
N ILE A 274 2.00 -13.97 18.84
CA ILE A 274 1.78 -14.66 17.56
C ILE A 274 2.44 -13.97 16.36
N GLY A 275 3.01 -12.78 16.57
CA GLY A 275 3.59 -11.96 15.51
C GLY A 275 3.75 -10.50 15.89
N ASP A 276 3.97 -9.67 14.87
CA ASP A 276 4.05 -8.21 14.97
C ASP A 276 3.50 -7.55 13.70
N ALA A 277 3.12 -6.28 13.83
CA ALA A 277 2.59 -5.45 12.76
C ALA A 277 3.35 -4.11 12.65
N SER A 278 3.18 -3.45 11.50
CA SER A 278 3.76 -2.14 11.20
C SER A 278 5.29 -2.12 11.31
N HIS A 279 5.97 -3.12 10.74
CA HIS A 279 7.43 -3.29 10.79
C HIS A 279 7.99 -3.46 12.21
N GLY A 280 7.30 -4.21 13.07
CA GLY A 280 7.74 -4.49 14.44
C GLY A 280 7.47 -3.40 15.45
N ASN A 281 6.61 -2.44 15.12
CA ASN A 281 6.18 -1.42 16.08
C ASN A 281 5.11 -1.92 17.05
N PHE A 282 4.39 -3.00 16.73
CA PHE A 282 3.32 -3.51 17.59
C PHE A 282 3.34 -5.03 17.63
N TYR A 283 3.17 -5.60 18.82
CA TYR A 283 2.99 -7.03 18.97
C TYR A 283 1.56 -7.43 18.61
N LEU A 284 1.44 -8.58 17.95
CA LEU A 284 0.20 -9.31 17.81
C LEU A 284 0.22 -10.44 18.82
N THR A 285 -0.80 -10.49 19.68
CA THR A 285 -0.92 -11.49 20.74
C THR A 285 -2.29 -12.16 20.70
N MET A 286 -2.39 -13.37 21.23
CA MET A 286 -3.62 -14.17 21.25
C MET A 286 -3.91 -14.70 22.65
N ASP A 287 -5.16 -14.62 23.08
CA ASP A 287 -5.61 -15.24 24.34
C ASP A 287 -5.98 -16.72 24.17
N ALA A 288 -6.31 -17.39 25.28
CA ALA A 288 -6.71 -18.81 25.27
C ALA A 288 -8.00 -19.10 24.48
N ASN A 289 -8.85 -18.10 24.23
CA ASN A 289 -10.09 -18.23 23.46
C ASN A 289 -9.89 -18.00 21.95
N GLY A 290 -8.72 -17.50 21.56
CA GLY A 290 -8.38 -17.16 20.17
C GLY A 290 -8.66 -15.71 19.79
N ALA A 291 -9.01 -14.86 20.75
CA ALA A 291 -9.09 -13.41 20.54
C ALA A 291 -7.69 -12.86 20.33
N VAL A 292 -7.55 -11.98 19.34
CA VAL A 292 -6.28 -11.36 18.97
C VAL A 292 -6.25 -9.92 19.41
N TYR A 293 -5.11 -9.52 19.96
CA TYR A 293 -4.84 -8.19 20.47
C TYR A 293 -3.64 -7.59 19.73
N HIS A 294 -3.62 -6.27 19.68
CA HIS A 294 -2.56 -5.47 19.08
C HIS A 294 -2.07 -4.49 20.15
N GLY A 295 -0.77 -4.54 20.48
CA GLY A 295 -0.26 -3.80 21.63
C GLY A 295 1.22 -3.39 21.56
N MET A 296 1.50 -2.23 22.15
CA MET A 296 2.86 -1.74 22.47
C MET A 296 2.80 -1.02 23.83
N ASP A 297 2.57 0.31 23.82
CA ASP A 297 2.35 1.11 25.04
C ASP A 297 0.96 0.92 25.67
N TYR A 298 0.00 0.48 24.85
CA TYR A 298 -1.37 0.14 25.24
C TYR A 298 -1.78 -1.11 24.44
N VAL A 299 -2.69 -1.91 24.98
CA VAL A 299 -3.24 -3.09 24.30
C VAL A 299 -4.71 -2.89 23.93
N TYR A 300 -5.06 -3.25 22.69
CA TYR A 300 -6.45 -3.20 22.22
C TYR A 300 -6.84 -4.53 21.60
N LEU A 301 -8.10 -4.92 21.81
CA LEU A 301 -8.70 -6.06 21.12
C LEU A 301 -8.80 -5.75 19.62
N LEU A 302 -8.07 -6.51 18.81
CA LEU A 302 -8.14 -6.42 17.36
C LEU A 302 -9.36 -7.17 16.84
N ALA A 303 -9.55 -8.43 17.24
CA ALA A 303 -10.75 -9.19 16.91
C ALA A 303 -10.95 -10.40 17.83
N ASP A 304 -12.20 -10.87 17.93
CA ASP A 304 -12.56 -12.02 18.77
C ASP A 304 -12.00 -13.37 18.25
N THR A 305 -11.49 -13.41 17.01
CA THR A 305 -10.93 -14.62 16.40
C THR A 305 -9.72 -14.30 15.53
N GLY A 306 -8.80 -15.25 15.40
CA GLY A 306 -7.65 -15.16 14.48
C GLY A 306 -8.04 -14.86 13.03
N ASP A 307 -9.08 -15.50 12.50
CA ASP A 307 -9.54 -15.28 11.12
C ASP A 307 -10.01 -13.83 10.88
N LYS A 308 -10.80 -13.28 11.81
CA LYS A 308 -11.25 -11.89 11.74
C LYS A 308 -10.08 -10.92 11.92
N ALA A 309 -9.09 -11.28 12.75
CA ALA A 309 -7.90 -10.48 12.94
C ALA A 309 -7.08 -10.39 11.65
N LEU A 310 -6.89 -11.52 10.95
CA LEU A 310 -6.23 -11.57 9.64
C LEU A 310 -6.98 -10.72 8.61
N GLU A 311 -8.31 -10.84 8.53
CA GLU A 311 -9.13 -10.04 7.63
C GLU A 311 -8.98 -8.53 7.94
N LYS A 312 -9.03 -8.13 9.22
CA LYS A 312 -8.82 -6.73 9.60
C LYS A 312 -7.42 -6.22 9.26
N LEU A 313 -6.38 -7.02 9.51
CA LEU A 313 -5.01 -6.64 9.19
C LEU A 313 -4.84 -6.47 7.68
N ILE A 314 -5.32 -7.42 6.88
CA ILE A 314 -5.17 -7.43 5.43
C ILE A 314 -5.97 -6.31 4.77
N GLU A 315 -7.23 -6.11 5.19
CA GLU A 315 -8.09 -5.09 4.62
C GLU A 315 -7.81 -3.68 5.16
N GLY A 316 -6.98 -3.55 6.21
CA GLY A 316 -6.71 -2.30 6.92
C GLY A 316 -7.96 -1.75 7.62
N ASN A 317 -8.53 -2.54 8.52
CA ASN A 317 -9.70 -2.20 9.33
C ASN A 317 -9.32 -2.07 10.81
N LYS A 318 -10.07 -1.26 11.57
CA LYS A 318 -9.96 -1.16 13.04
C LYS A 318 -10.71 -2.31 13.71
#